data_AF-A0A0S7ZJI5-F1
#
_entry.id   AF-A0A0S7ZJI5-F1
#
_cell.length_a   1.000
_cell.length_b   1.000
_cell.length_c   1.000
_cell.angle_alpha   90.00
_cell.angle_beta   90.00
_cell.angle_gamma   90.00
#
_symmetry.space_group_name_H-M   'P 1'
#
loop_
_entity.id
_entity.type
_entity.pdbx_description
1 polymer ?
#
loop_
_entity_poly.entity_id
_entity_poly.type
_entity_poly.pdbx_seq_one_letter_code
_entity_poly.pdbx_strand_id
1 'polypeptide(L)'
;MMRMNVRESIFSIFRFGDRVKIANTLMTIPDREIAVPLLQLEGRERELILSLLSPAKAERVREEIGYQETLYIPRDRYLIIVNKFLSYFEPGKSDHRDSSYIRPKRRR
;
A
#
# COMPACT_ATOMS: atom_id res chain seq x y z
N MET A 1 -12.55 12.41 18.81
CA MET A 1 -11.98 11.87 17.57
C MET A 1 -11.03 10.74 17.96
N MET A 2 -11.48 9.50 17.84
CA MET A 2 -10.73 8.32 18.32
C MET A 2 -9.50 8.15 17.43
N ARG A 3 -8.29 8.26 17.99
CA ARG A 3 -7.05 8.00 17.24
C ARG A 3 -6.99 6.50 16.96
N MET A 4 -7.51 6.05 15.83
CA MET A 4 -7.28 4.67 15.38
C MET A 4 -5.78 4.43 15.32
N ASN A 5 -5.35 3.30 15.88
CA ASN A 5 -3.96 2.88 15.82
C ASN A 5 -3.59 2.62 14.34
N VAL A 6 -2.41 3.05 13.90
CA VAL A 6 -1.93 2.85 12.52
C VAL A 6 -2.08 1.40 12.07
N ARG A 7 -1.75 0.46 12.96
CA ARG A 7 -1.91 -0.98 12.71
C ARG A 7 -3.36 -1.36 12.44
N GLU A 8 -4.31 -0.85 13.22
CA GLU A 8 -5.74 -1.10 13.05
C GLU A 8 -6.26 -0.51 11.73
N SER A 9 -5.82 0.71 11.38
CA SER A 9 -6.19 1.35 10.11
C SER A 9 -5.72 0.51 8.92
N ILE A 10 -4.46 0.10 8.91
CA ILE A 10 -3.90 -0.77 7.87
C ILE A 10 -4.70 -2.07 7.81
N PHE A 11 -4.83 -2.78 8.92
CA PHE A 11 -5.49 -4.08 8.95
C PHE A 11 -6.97 -4.02 8.53
N SER A 12 -7.68 -2.94 8.89
CA SER A 12 -9.08 -2.73 8.50
C SER A 12 -9.26 -2.64 6.98
N ILE A 13 -8.35 -1.95 6.29
CA ILE A 13 -8.36 -1.84 4.83
C ILE A 13 -8.23 -3.23 4.20
N PHE A 14 -7.25 -4.02 4.64
CA PHE A 14 -6.97 -5.35 4.07
C PHE A 14 -8.00 -6.41 4.44
N ARG A 15 -8.69 -6.24 5.57
CA ARG A 15 -9.72 -7.17 6.03
C ARG A 15 -11.07 -6.95 5.35
N PHE A 16 -11.48 -5.69 5.18
CA PHE A 16 -12.83 -5.35 4.73
C PHE A 16 -12.90 -4.79 3.30
N GLY A 17 -11.77 -4.38 2.72
CA GLY A 17 -11.74 -3.82 1.38
C GLY A 17 -11.78 -4.88 0.28
N ASP A 18 -12.11 -4.43 -0.93
CA ASP A 18 -12.12 -5.25 -2.14
C ASP A 18 -10.69 -5.66 -2.49
N ARG A 19 -10.42 -6.98 -2.42
CA ARG A 19 -9.10 -7.57 -2.66
C ARG A 19 -8.50 -7.19 -4.01
N VAL A 20 -9.31 -7.09 -5.06
CA VAL A 20 -8.81 -6.76 -6.42
C VAL A 20 -8.38 -5.30 -6.47
N LYS A 21 -9.19 -4.40 -5.92
CA LYS A 21 -8.85 -2.97 -5.85
C LYS A 21 -7.59 -2.75 -5.02
N ILE A 22 -7.50 -3.41 -3.88
CA ILE A 22 -6.33 -3.32 -2.99
C ILE A 22 -5.08 -3.80 -3.71
N ALA A 23 -5.13 -4.97 -4.36
CA ALA A 23 -3.98 -5.50 -5.11
C ALA A 23 -3.56 -4.52 -6.21
N ASN A 24 -4.51 -4.02 -7.02
CA ASN A 24 -4.24 -3.05 -8.07
C ASN A 24 -3.61 -1.77 -7.51
N THR A 25 -4.13 -1.23 -6.41
CA THR A 25 -3.58 -0.05 -5.74
C THR A 25 -2.16 -0.33 -5.21
N LEU A 26 -1.93 -1.44 -4.52
CA LEU A 26 -0.60 -1.81 -4.04
C LEU A 26 0.42 -1.92 -5.17
N MET A 27 0.02 -2.38 -6.35
CA MET A 27 0.91 -2.48 -7.49
C MET A 27 1.44 -1.11 -7.96
N THR A 28 0.73 -0.01 -7.73
CA THR A 28 1.16 1.34 -8.13
C THR A 28 2.00 2.05 -7.08
N ILE A 29 1.95 1.62 -5.81
CA ILE A 29 2.71 2.24 -4.72
C ILE A 29 4.19 1.84 -4.81
N PRO A 30 5.15 2.77 -4.60
CA PRO A 30 6.56 2.43 -4.52
C PRO A 30 6.87 1.41 -3.42
N ASP A 31 7.77 0.47 -3.68
CA ASP A 31 8.07 -0.65 -2.76
C ASP A 31 8.45 -0.15 -1.34
N ARG A 32 9.22 0.95 -1.27
CA ARG A 32 9.58 1.66 -0.03
C ARG A 32 8.39 2.16 0.77
N GLU A 33 7.37 2.69 0.10
CA GLU A 33 6.16 3.23 0.74
C GLU A 33 5.22 2.11 1.20
N ILE A 34 5.37 0.90 0.67
CA ILE A 34 4.69 -0.30 1.17
C ILE A 34 5.47 -0.85 2.39
N ALA A 35 6.79 -0.96 2.30
CA ALA A 35 7.63 -1.56 3.34
C ALA A 35 7.51 -0.84 4.71
N VAL A 36 7.53 0.50 4.74
CA VAL A 36 7.50 1.27 5.99
C VAL A 36 6.25 0.98 6.84
N PRO A 37 5.02 1.03 6.29
CA PRO A 37 3.81 0.61 7.01
C PRO A 37 3.87 -0.85 7.50
N LEU A 38 4.46 -1.75 6.71
CA LEU A 38 4.53 -3.19 7.03
C LEU A 38 5.47 -3.52 8.18
N LEU A 39 6.41 -2.63 8.55
CA LEU A 39 7.27 -2.79 9.73
C LEU A 39 6.48 -2.93 11.03
N GLN A 40 5.28 -2.35 11.11
CA GLN A 40 4.42 -2.43 12.30
C GLN A 40 3.54 -3.68 12.34
N LEU A 41 3.56 -4.49 11.28
CA LEU A 41 2.79 -5.71 11.20
C LEU A 41 3.65 -6.92 11.53
N GLU A 42 3.06 -7.84 12.27
CA GLU A 42 3.72 -9.07 12.70
C GLU A 42 3.43 -10.20 11.71
N GLY A 43 4.44 -11.06 11.48
CA GLY A 43 4.42 -12.29 10.68
C GLY A 43 3.21 -12.52 9.78
N ARG A 44 2.11 -13.04 10.34
CA ARG A 44 0.90 -13.41 9.58
C ARG A 44 0.19 -12.22 8.93
N GLU A 45 0.12 -11.08 9.59
CA GLU A 45 -0.52 -9.87 9.03
C GLU A 45 0.30 -9.33 7.86
N ARG A 46 1.63 -9.33 8.02
CA ARG A 46 2.58 -8.93 6.99
C ARG A 46 2.47 -9.84 5.76
N GLU A 47 2.51 -11.16 5.95
CA GLU A 47 2.41 -12.13 4.85
C GLU A 47 1.06 -12.09 4.13
N LEU A 48 -0.04 -11.81 4.84
CA LEU A 48 -1.34 -11.63 4.22
C LEU A 48 -1.31 -10.49 3.19
N ILE A 49 -0.68 -9.36 3.51
CA ILE A 49 -0.58 -8.23 2.59
C ILE A 49 0.38 -8.52 1.45
N LEU A 50 1.54 -9.13 1.75
CA LEU A 50 2.51 -9.52 0.72
C LEU A 50 1.91 -10.53 -0.28
N SER A 51 0.96 -11.36 0.15
CA SER A 51 0.25 -12.31 -0.73
C SER A 51 -0.62 -11.63 -1.80
N LEU A 52 -0.95 -10.35 -1.63
CA LEU A 52 -1.71 -9.56 -2.61
C LEU A 52 -0.82 -8.94 -3.70
N LEU A 53 0.50 -9.02 -3.54
CA LEU A 53 1.46 -8.52 -4.51
C LEU A 53 1.83 -9.61 -5.52
N SER A 54 2.33 -9.22 -6.69
CA SER A 54 3.01 -10.18 -7.57
C SER A 54 4.27 -10.73 -6.88
N PRO A 55 4.70 -11.99 -7.17
CA PRO A 55 5.85 -12.59 -6.51
C PRO A 55 7.10 -11.71 -6.56
N ALA A 56 7.40 -11.14 -7.74
CA ALA A 56 8.55 -10.25 -7.91
C ALA A 56 8.45 -8.95 -7.09
N LYS A 57 7.25 -8.38 -6.91
CA LYS A 57 7.06 -7.18 -6.08
C LYS A 57 7.11 -7.52 -4.59
N ALA A 58 6.56 -8.67 -4.19
CA ALA A 58 6.64 -9.17 -2.82
C ALA A 58 8.10 -9.34 -2.38
N GLU A 59 8.96 -9.95 -3.20
CA GLU A 59 10.39 -10.09 -2.89
C GLU A 59 11.07 -8.74 -2.68
N ARG A 60 10.90 -7.79 -3.60
CA ARG A 60 11.49 -6.44 -3.44
C ARG A 60 10.99 -5.72 -2.19
N VAL A 61 9.72 -5.87 -1.84
CA VAL A 61 9.17 -5.30 -0.60
C VAL A 61 9.77 -6.00 0.64
N ARG A 62 10.02 -7.32 0.60
CA ARG A 62 10.70 -8.03 1.70
C ARG A 62 12.14 -7.55 1.89
N GLU A 63 12.88 -7.40 0.80
CA GLU A 63 14.23 -6.83 0.84
C GLU A 63 14.23 -5.43 1.46
N GLU A 64 13.30 -4.57 1.01
CA GLU A 64 13.16 -3.22 1.52
C GLU A 64 12.77 -3.17 3.00
N ILE A 65 11.90 -4.09 3.47
CA ILE A 65 11.61 -4.26 4.90
C ILE A 65 12.90 -4.58 5.65
N GLY A 66 13.69 -5.55 5.18
CA GLY A 66 14.95 -5.94 5.83
C GLY A 66 15.95 -4.79 5.90
N TYR A 67 16.08 -3.98 4.83
CA TYR A 67 16.89 -2.78 4.85
C TYR A 67 16.38 -1.76 5.88
N GLN A 68 15.07 -1.52 5.91
CA GLN A 68 14.49 -0.53 6.81
C GLN A 68 14.49 -0.93 8.28
N GLU A 69 14.44 -2.23 8.60
CA GLU A 69 14.58 -2.72 9.98
C GLU A 69 15.93 -2.32 10.61
N THR A 70 16.97 -2.10 9.79
CA THR A 70 18.29 -1.65 10.25
C THR A 70 18.44 -0.12 10.35
N LEU A 71 17.50 0.64 9.78
CA LEU A 71 17.60 2.08 9.67
C LEU A 71 16.79 2.77 10.76
N TYR A 72 17.36 3.79 11.38
CA TYR A 72 16.58 4.71 12.20
C TYR A 72 15.71 5.60 11.32
N ILE A 73 14.39 5.43 11.40
CA ILE A 73 13.41 6.28 10.75
C ILE A 73 12.80 7.20 11.82
N PRO A 74 13.06 8.53 11.76
CA PRO A 74 12.43 9.47 12.68
C PRO A 74 10.90 9.34 12.62
N ARG A 75 10.25 9.41 13.79
CA ARG A 75 8.81 9.20 13.95
C ARG A 75 7.98 10.05 12.99
N ASP A 76 8.39 11.29 12.76
CA ASP A 76 7.69 12.24 11.91
C ASP A 76 7.70 11.80 10.45
N ARG A 77 8.85 11.32 9.96
CA ARG A 77 8.99 10.75 8.62
C ARG A 77 8.20 9.47 8.47
N TYR A 78 8.24 8.61 9.50
CA TYR A 78 7.44 7.40 9.54
C TYR A 78 5.94 7.73 9.36
N LEU A 79 5.41 8.67 10.14
CA LEU A 79 4.01 9.08 10.06
C LEU A 79 3.64 9.68 8.70
N ILE A 80 4.53 10.46 8.09
CA ILE A 80 4.32 11.01 6.74
C ILE A 80 4.15 9.88 5.71
N ILE A 81 5.04 8.89 5.74
CA ILE A 81 5.01 7.77 4.78
C ILE A 81 3.75 6.93 4.99
N VAL A 82 3.40 6.63 6.26
CA VAL A 82 2.18 5.89 6.59
C VAL A 82 0.92 6.64 6.14
N ASN A 83 0.82 7.94 6.43
CA ASN A 83 -0.34 8.73 6.02
C ASN A 83 -0.47 8.79 4.50
N LYS A 84 0.66 8.91 3.79
CA LYS A 84 0.69 8.82 2.33
C LYS A 84 0.22 7.45 1.85
N PHE A 85 0.72 6.37 2.43
CA PHE A 85 0.28 5.01 2.13
C PHE A 85 -1.23 4.83 2.31
N LEU A 86 -1.78 5.26 3.46
CA LEU A 86 -3.21 5.19 3.74
C LEU A 86 -4.04 6.00 2.75
N SER A 87 -3.52 7.14 2.29
CA SER A 87 -4.23 8.01 1.34
C SER A 87 -4.50 7.36 -0.02
N TYR A 88 -3.73 6.34 -0.42
CA TYR A 88 -4.00 5.56 -1.64
C TYR A 88 -5.30 4.74 -1.56
N PHE A 89 -5.81 4.49 -0.36
CA PHE A 89 -7.01 3.69 -0.11
C PHE A 89 -8.22 4.54 0.31
N GLU A 90 -8.06 5.87 0.46
CA GLU A 90 -9.15 6.77 0.81
C GLU A 90 -10.09 6.98 -0.40
N PRO A 91 -11.40 6.70 -0.26
CA PRO A 91 -12.37 6.93 -1.32
C PRO A 91 -12.46 8.43 -1.65
N GLY A 92 -12.28 8.78 -2.91
CA GLY A 92 -12.40 10.16 -3.41
C GLY A 92 -11.08 10.92 -3.61
N LYS A 93 -9.93 10.36 -3.19
CA LYS A 93 -8.60 10.88 -3.58
C LYS A 93 -7.99 10.18 -4.80
N SER A 94 -8.74 9.26 -5.41
CA SER A 94 -8.45 8.66 -6.71
C SER A 94 -8.66 9.68 -7.84
N ASP A 95 -7.95 10.80 -7.80
CA ASP A 95 -7.83 11.73 -8.94
C ASP A 95 -6.65 11.35 -9.84
N HIS A 96 -6.13 10.12 -9.70
CA HIS A 96 -5.48 9.44 -10.81
C HIS A 96 -6.57 8.96 -11.76
N ARG A 97 -7.07 9.91 -12.57
CA ARG A 97 -7.82 9.66 -13.79
C ARG A 97 -7.00 8.78 -14.73
N ASP A 98 -6.99 7.47 -14.50
CA ASP A 98 -6.83 6.49 -15.57
C ASP A 98 -8.19 6.27 -16.26
N SER A 99 -8.76 7.36 -16.77
CA SER A 99 -9.79 7.30 -17.82
C SER A 99 -9.11 7.40 -19.19
N SER A 100 -8.03 6.66 -19.41
CA SER A 100 -7.53 6.38 -20.76
C SER A 100 -8.02 5.01 -21.21
N TYR A 101 -9.35 4.86 -21.29
CA TYR A 101 -9.91 3.93 -22.25
C TYR A 101 -9.59 4.50 -23.63
N ILE A 102 -8.54 3.98 -24.27
CA ILE A 102 -8.36 4.13 -25.72
C ILE A 102 -9.62 3.55 -26.36
N ARG A 103 -10.54 4.43 -26.78
CA ARG A 103 -11.70 4.04 -27.59
C ARG A 103 -11.22 3.93 -29.04
N PRO A 104 -11.39 2.78 -29.71
CA PRO A 104 -11.01 2.65 -31.11
C PRO A 104 -11.86 3.61 -31.96
N LYS A 105 -11.21 4.46 -32.76
CA LYS A 105 -11.89 5.24 -33.79
C LYS A 105 -12.33 4.29 -34.90
N ARG A 106 -13.65 4.14 -35.11
CA ARG A 106 -14.20 3.53 -36.33
C ARG A 106 -13.74 4.38 -37.52
N ARG A 107 -12.84 3.85 -38.34
CA ARG A 107 -12.56 4.43 -39.67
C ARG A 107 -13.79 4.17 -40.56
N ARG A 108 -14.37 5.23 -41.09
CA ARG A 108 -15.26 5.20 -42.26
C ARG A 108 -14.44 5.63 -43.46
#